data_AF-A0A6M6E2F5-F1
#
_entry.id   AF-A0A6M6E2F5-F1
#
_cell.length_a   1.000
_cell.length_b   1.000
_cell.length_c   1.000
_cell.angle_alpha   90.00
_cell.angle_beta   90.00
_cell.angle_gamma   90.00
#
_symmetry.space_group_name_H-M   'P 1'
#
loop_
_entity.id
_entity.type
_entity.pdbx_description
1 polymer ?
#
loop_
_entity_poly.entity_id
_entity_poly.type
_entity_poly.pdbx_seq_one_letter_code
_entity_poly.pdbx_strand_id
1 'polypeptide(L)' 'MDKSLYYLIDLKGSITSSNVQYWKTDKLTSTSDVREAGIFTLDEAVAFVNNDLENNTVMISEEKVKEFSAVSI' A
#
# COMPACT_ATOMS: atom_id res chain seq x y z
N MET A 1 1.63 -13.22 -18.77
CA MET A 1 1.88 -13.12 -17.33
C MET A 1 1.24 -11.83 -16.89
N ASP A 2 0.10 -11.91 -16.20
CA ASP A 2 -0.48 -10.73 -15.55
C ASP A 2 0.55 -10.19 -14.58
N LYS A 3 0.95 -8.94 -14.77
CA LYS A 3 1.79 -8.24 -13.81
C LYS A 3 0.86 -7.85 -12.66
N SER A 4 0.74 -8.72 -11.66
CA SER A 4 0.03 -8.38 -10.44
C SER A 4 0.70 -7.17 -9.80
N LEU A 5 -0.08 -6.11 -9.62
CA LEU A 5 0.35 -4.86 -9.01
C LEU A 5 -0.15 -4.80 -7.56
N TYR A 6 0.61 -4.13 -6.71
CA TYR A 6 0.38 -4.08 -5.28
C TYR A 6 0.48 -2.66 -4.75
N TYR A 7 -0.37 -2.33 -3.79
CA TYR A 7 -0.21 -1.20 -2.91
C TYR A 7 0.46 -1.65 -1.62
N LEU A 8 1.17 -0.73 -0.97
CA LEU A 8 1.77 -0.94 0.33
C LEU A 8 1.09 -0.01 1.33
N ILE A 9 0.60 -0.57 2.45
CA ILE A 9 -0.07 0.15 3.52
C ILE A 9 0.92 0.41 4.65
N ASP A 10 1.01 1.66 5.09
CA ASP A 10 1.72 2.09 6.29
C ASP A 10 0.80 1.93 7.50
N LEU A 11 0.93 0.82 8.24
CA LEU A 11 0.11 0.55 9.42
C LEU A 11 0.32 1.59 10.52
N LYS A 12 1.55 2.04 10.72
CA LYS A 12 1.89 3.00 11.79
C LYS A 12 1.26 4.35 11.51
N GLY A 13 1.42 4.84 10.28
CA GLY A 13 0.72 6.04 9.80
C GLY A 13 -0.80 5.86 9.84
N SER A 14 -1.29 4.66 9.51
CA SER A 14 -2.73 4.39 9.51
C SER A 14 -3.35 4.43 10.90
N ILE A 15 -2.71 3.80 11.88
CA ILE A 15 -3.13 3.80 13.28
C ILE A 15 -3.08 5.23 13.85
N THR A 16 -2.02 5.98 13.54
CA THR A 16 -1.82 7.34 14.08
C THR A 16 -2.83 8.33 13.52
N SER A 17 -3.21 8.19 12.25
CA SER A 17 -4.13 9.10 11.55
C SER A 17 -5.59 8.66 11.57
N SER A 18 -5.89 7.46 12.09
CA SER A 18 -7.22 6.82 12.03
C SER A 18 -7.77 6.68 10.60
N ASN A 19 -6.91 6.69 9.59
CA ASN A 19 -7.25 6.54 8.17
C ASN A 19 -6.22 5.64 7.50
N VAL A 20 -6.61 4.84 6.50
CA VAL A 20 -5.63 4.01 5.78
C VAL A 20 -4.61 4.91 5.08
N GLN A 21 -3.34 4.70 5.37
CA GLN A 21 -2.20 5.37 4.73
C GLN A 21 -1.50 4.39 3.80
N TYR A 22 -1.26 4.83 2.57
CA TYR A 22 -0.53 4.08 1.56
C TYR A 22 0.82 4.72 1.32
N TRP A 23 1.87 3.90 1.17
CA TRP A 23 3.19 4.40 0.78
C TRP A 23 3.15 4.97 -0.63
N LYS A 24 3.81 6.13 -0.83
CA LYS A 24 4.05 6.71 -2.15
C LYS A 24 5.20 5.98 -2.86
N THR A 25 5.34 6.21 -4.16
CA THR A 25 6.42 5.62 -4.98
C THR A 25 7.83 5.95 -4.47
N ASP A 26 7.97 7.09 -3.78
CA ASP A 26 9.24 7.49 -3.15
C ASP A 26 9.64 6.62 -1.94
N LYS A 27 8.72 5.83 -1.39
CA LYS A 27 8.91 4.95 -0.23
C LYS A 27 9.36 5.67 1.05
N LEU A 28 9.19 6.99 1.10
CA LEU A 28 9.55 7.85 2.23
C LEU A 28 8.32 8.51 2.83
N THR A 29 7.30 8.74 2.02
CA THR A 29 6.07 9.42 2.44
C THR A 29 4.86 8.53 2.23
N SER A 30 3.81 8.76 3.01
CA SER A 30 2.52 8.09 2.89
C SER A 30 1.38 9.08 2.63
N THR A 31 0.26 8.56 2.13
CA THR A 31 -0.94 9.34 1.77
C THR A 31 -2.20 8.53 2.02
N SER A 32 -3.29 9.20 2.38
CA SER A 32 -4.61 8.59 2.47
C SER A 32 -5.36 8.58 1.13
N ASP A 33 -4.86 9.30 0.11
CA ASP A 33 -5.44 9.28 -1.23
C ASP A 33 -4.83 8.15 -2.04
N VAL A 34 -5.62 7.11 -2.31
CA VAL A 34 -5.21 5.94 -3.10
C VAL A 34 -4.72 6.32 -4.51
N ARG A 35 -5.17 7.46 -5.07
CA ARG A 35 -4.74 7.93 -6.40
C ARG A 35 -3.31 8.47 -6.40
N GLU A 36 -2.81 8.87 -5.24
CA GLU A 36 -1.42 9.31 -5.04
C GLU A 36 -0.51 8.19 -4.52
N ALA A 37 -1.08 7.01 -4.22
CA ALA A 37 -0.34 5.89 -3.68
C ALA A 37 0.62 5.30 -4.73
N GLY A 38 1.74 4.76 -4.24
CA GLY A 38 2.67 4.02 -5.06
C GLY A 38 2.09 2.67 -5.45
N ILE A 39 2.35 2.28 -6.70
CA ILE A 39 2.00 0.96 -7.22
C ILE A 39 3.29 0.20 -7.50
N PHE A 40 3.41 -0.99 -6.94
CA PHE A 40 4.63 -1.78 -6.93
C PHE A 40 4.41 -3.13 -7.60
N THR A 41 5.45 -3.64 -8.24
CA THR A 41 5.49 -5.05 -8.65
C THR A 41 5.59 -5.95 -7.42
N LEU A 42 5.28 -7.24 -7.58
CA LEU A 42 5.42 -8.22 -6.49
C LEU A 42 6.83 -8.21 -5.87
N ASP A 43 7.87 -8.21 -6.71
CA ASP A 43 9.26 -8.27 -6.25
C ASP A 43 9.64 -7.01 -5.44
N GLU A 44 9.22 -5.83 -5.90
CA GLU A 44 9.46 -4.58 -5.19
C GLU A 44 8.70 -4.49 -3.86
N ALA A 45 7.45 -4.97 -3.86
CA ALA A 45 6.60 -4.97 -2.67
C ALA A 45 7.14 -5.93 -1.60
N VAL A 46 7.54 -7.15 -1.99
CA VAL A 46 8.17 -8.13 -1.09
C VAL A 46 9.50 -7.60 -0.55
N ALA A 47 10.33 -7.01 -1.39
CA ALA A 47 11.60 -6.42 -0.96
C ALA A 47 11.38 -5.30 0.07
N PHE A 48 10.36 -4.46 -0.14
CA PHE A 48 10.05 -3.37 0.80
C PHE A 48 9.55 -3.90 2.15
N VAL A 49 8.57 -4.82 2.14
CA VAL A 49 8.02 -5.43 3.36
C VAL A 49 9.10 -6.17 4.15
N ASN A 50 9.96 -6.93 3.47
CA ASN A 50 11.05 -7.66 4.15
C ASN A 50 12.12 -6.75 4.76
N ASN A 51 12.28 -5.52 4.23
CA ASN A 51 13.20 -4.53 4.79
C ASN A 51 12.59 -3.77 5.98
N ASP A 52 11.26 -3.80 6.15
CA ASP A 52 10.56 -3.20 7.28
C ASP A 52 10.61 -4.11 8.52
N LEU A 53 11.69 -4.00 9.28
CA LEU A 53 11.94 -4.83 10.47
C LEU A 53 10.91 -4.62 11.59
N GLU A 54 10.19 -3.48 11.59
CA GLU A 54 9.13 -3.20 12.55
C GLU A 54 7.79 -3.83 12.14
N ASN A 55 7.71 -4.46 10.95
CA ASN A 55 6.48 -5.03 10.37
C ASN A 55 5.33 -4.02 10.29
N ASN A 56 5.64 -2.74 10.04
CA ASN A 56 4.65 -1.69 9.90
C ASN A 56 4.01 -1.68 8.50
N THR A 57 4.52 -2.45 7.55
CA THR A 57 4.08 -2.40 6.15
C THR A 57 3.37 -3.67 5.74
N VAL A 58 2.18 -3.50 5.14
CA VAL A 58 1.38 -4.60 4.58
C VAL A 58 1.23 -4.42 3.08
N MET A 59 1.41 -5.51 2.34
CA MET A 59 1.15 -5.55 0.91
C MET A 59 -0.30 -5.97 0.62
N ILE A 60 -0.99 -5.24 -0.26
CA ILE A 60 -2.34 -5.55 -0.73
C ILE A 60 -2.40 -5.52 -2.26
N SER A 61 -3.10 -6.46 -2.88
CA SER A 61 -3.23 -6.48 -4.34
C SER A 61 -4.09 -5.32 -4.84
N GLU A 62 -3.75 -4.79 -6.02
CA GLU A 62 -4.49 -3.71 -6.66
C GLU A 62 -5.97 -4.07 -6.87
N GLU A 63 -6.26 -5.33 -7.20
CA GLU A 63 -7.62 -5.86 -7.36
C GLU A 63 -8.45 -5.71 -6.09
N LYS A 64 -7.89 -6.06 -4.92
CA LYS A 64 -8.58 -5.91 -3.63
C LYS A 64 -8.85 -4.44 -3.30
N VAL A 65 -7.90 -3.56 -3.60
CA VAL A 65 -8.09 -2.11 -3.38
C VAL A 65 -9.24 -1.58 -4.25
N LYS A 66 -9.34 -2.04 -5.51
CA LYS A 66 -10.46 -1.69 -6.40
C LYS A 66 -11.80 -2.21 -5.88
N GLU A 67 -11.85 -3.43 -5.34
CA GLU A 67 -13.05 -3.98 -4.71
C GLU A 67 -13.54 -3.09 -3.56
N PHE A 68 -12.66 -2.67 -2.64
CA PHE A 68 -13.05 -1.78 -1.53
C PHE A 68 -13.43 -0.37 -1.99
N SER A 69 -12.76 0.15 -3.02
CA SER A 69 -13.07 1.47 -3.57
C SER A 69 -14.44 1.52 -4.26
N ALA A 70 -14.84 0.41 -4.89
CA ALA A 70 -16.11 0.29 -5.59
C ALA A 70 -17.33 0.13 -4.65
N VAL A 71 -17.12 -0.16 -3.37
CA VAL A 71 -18.18 -0.32 -2.36
C VAL A 71 -18.68 1.04 -1.80
N SER A 72 -18.13 2.16 -2.29
CA SER A 72 -18.68 3.50 -1.98
C SER A 72 -19.98 3.75 -2.76
N ILE A 73 -21.10 3.24 -2.25
CA ILE A 73 -22.49 3.56 -2.65
C ILE A 73 -23.05 4.58 -1.67
#